data_AF-A0A3M9XMB1-F1
#
_entry.id   AF-A0A3M9XMB1-F1
#
_cell.length_a   1.000
_cell.length_b   1.000
_cell.length_c   1.000
_cell.angle_alpha   90.00
_cell.angle_beta   90.00
_cell.angle_gamma   90.00
#
_symmetry.space_group_name_H-M   'P 1'
#
loop_
_entity.id
_entity.type
_entity.pdbx_description
1 polymer ?
#
loop_
_entity_poly.entity_id
_entity_poly.type
_entity_poly.pdbx_seq_one_letter_code
_entity_poly.pdbx_strand_id
1 'polypeptide(L)' 'MKTESIEIRVQSDEKLAFKEAAELAGLPLSAWARERLRRAAIRELEEASRPIRFLTPTRK' A
#
# COMPACT_ATOMS: atom_id res chain seq x y z
N MET A 1 -10.09 -8.86 -13.08
CA MET A 1 -10.45 -8.16 -11.82
C MET A 1 -10.47 -6.67 -12.11
N LYS A 2 -11.48 -5.93 -11.66
CA LYS A 2 -11.50 -4.47 -11.80
C LYS A 2 -10.56 -3.86 -10.76
N THR A 3 -9.75 -2.89 -11.17
CA THR A 3 -8.85 -2.14 -10.28
C THR A 3 -9.44 -0.75 -10.06
N GLU A 4 -9.36 -0.26 -8.83
CA GLU A 4 -9.76 1.11 -8.48
C GLU A 4 -8.51 1.92 -8.10
N SER A 5 -8.50 3.21 -8.48
CA SER A 5 -7.40 4.13 -8.16
C SER A 5 -7.56 4.71 -6.77
N ILE A 6 -6.44 4.85 -6.05
CA ILE A 6 -6.37 5.58 -4.80
C ILE A 6 -5.78 6.96 -5.11
N GLU A 7 -6.55 8.02 -4.90
CA GLU A 7 -6.10 9.41 -5.08
C GLU A 7 -5.68 10.02 -3.75
N ILE A 8 -4.43 10.48 -3.65
CA ILE A 8 -3.86 11.06 -2.43
C ILE A 8 -3.15 12.35 -2.83
N ARG A 9 -3.48 13.45 -2.14
CA ARG A 9 -2.73 14.70 -2.21
C ARG A 9 -1.61 14.67 -1.18
N VAL A 10 -0.40 14.96 -1.62
CA VAL A 10 0.82 15.00 -0.80
C VAL A 10 1.60 16.26 -1.16
N GLN A 11 2.45 16.71 -0.25
CA GLN A 11 3.37 17.80 -0.55
C GLN A 11 4.49 17.35 -1.49
N SER A 12 5.16 18.30 -2.14
CA SER A 12 6.26 18.01 -3.07
C SER A 12 7.41 17.23 -2.40
N ASP A 13 7.79 17.65 -1.19
CA ASP A 13 8.88 17.02 -0.43
C ASP A 13 8.53 15.60 0.00
N GLU A 14 7.28 15.39 0.41
CA GLU A 14 6.75 14.07 0.76
C GLU A 14 6.77 13.13 -0.46
N LYS A 15 6.37 13.63 -1.63
CA LYS A 15 6.42 12.87 -2.89
C LYS A 15 7.85 12.52 -3.28
N LEU A 16 8.82 13.41 -3.04
CA LEU A 16 10.24 13.15 -3.32
C LEU A 16 10.77 12.04 -2.41
N ALA A 17 10.53 12.13 -1.10
CA ALA A 17 10.93 11.11 -0.15
C ALA A 17 10.35 9.73 -0.48
N PHE A 18 9.10 9.66 -0.93
CA PHE A 18 8.50 8.39 -1.37
C PHE A 18 9.16 7.82 -2.62
N LYS A 19 9.57 8.67 -3.57
CA LYS A 19 10.29 8.23 -4.77
C LYS A 19 11.65 7.65 -4.41
N GLU A 20 12.43 8.36 -3.59
CA GLU A 20 13.74 7.89 -3.14
C GLU A 20 13.63 6.56 -2.39
N ALA A 21 12.64 6.43 -1.49
CA ALA A 21 12.39 5.18 -0.78
C ALA A 21 11.95 4.03 -1.71
N ALA A 22 11.22 4.32 -2.78
CA ALA A 22 10.84 3.34 -3.80
C ALA A 22 12.05 2.90 -4.65
N GLU A 23 12.91 3.85 -5.02
CA GLU A 23 14.17 3.61 -5.74
C GLU A 23 15.12 2.73 -4.92
N LEU A 24 15.29 3.02 -3.63
CA LEU A 24 16.08 2.20 -2.70
C LEU A 24 15.56 0.75 -2.60
N ALA A 25 14.25 0.57 -2.73
CA ALA A 25 13.62 -0.75 -2.73
C ALA A 25 13.65 -1.44 -4.11
N GLY A 26 14.09 -0.75 -5.17
CA GLY A 26 14.07 -1.26 -6.54
C GLY A 26 12.65 -1.43 -7.10
N LEU A 27 11.68 -0.63 -6.63
CA LEU A 27 10.27 -0.75 -7.00
C LEU A 27 9.74 0.54 -7.65
N PRO A 28 8.79 0.46 -8.60
CA PRO A 28 8.01 1.61 -9.01
C PRO A 28 7.26 2.23 -7.82
N LEU A 29 7.15 3.56 -7.77
CA LEU A 29 6.51 4.29 -6.67
C LEU A 29 5.12 3.74 -6.28
N SER A 30 4.27 3.43 -7.26
CA SER A 30 2.94 2.88 -7.01
C SER A 30 2.97 1.47 -6.44
N ALA A 31 3.93 0.64 -6.85
CA ALA A 31 4.11 -0.71 -6.31
C ALA A 31 4.63 -0.65 -4.87
N TRP A 32 5.63 0.20 -4.61
CA TRP A 32 6.16 0.46 -3.29
C TRP A 32 5.08 0.98 -2.33
N ALA A 33 4.31 1.99 -2.75
CA ALA A 33 3.23 2.56 -1.95
C ALA A 33 2.16 1.51 -1.64
N ARG A 34 1.74 0.71 -2.64
CA ARG A 34 0.78 -0.37 -2.44
C ARG A 34 1.28 -1.41 -1.44
N GLU A 35 2.55 -1.79 -1.50
CA GLU A 35 3.15 -2.74 -0.57
C GLU A 35 3.14 -2.18 0.86
N ARG A 36 3.57 -0.93 1.05
CA ARG A 36 3.60 -0.26 2.36
C ARG A 36 2.19 -0.10 2.94
N LEU A 37 1.22 0.35 2.14
CA LEU A 37 -0.18 0.47 2.55
C LEU A 37 -0.79 -0.88 2.92
N ARG A 38 -0.50 -1.94 2.16
CA ARG A 38 -0.98 -3.30 2.52
C ARG A 38 -0.41 -3.77 3.84
N ARG A 39 0.88 -3.59 4.08
CA ARG A 39 1.52 -3.98 5.35
C ARG A 39 0.94 -3.22 6.54
N ALA A 40 0.78 -1.91 6.42
CA ALA A 40 0.16 -1.08 7.46
C ALA A 40 -1.27 -1.54 7.75
N ALA A 41 -2.10 -1.69 6.71
CA ALA A 41 -3.49 -2.12 6.86
C ALA A 41 -3.61 -3.53 7.46
N ILE A 42 -2.73 -4.47 7.09
CA ILE A 42 -2.70 -5.81 7.72
C ILE A 42 -2.45 -5.67 9.22
N ARG A 43 -1.37 -4.98 9.60
CA ARG A 43 -0.97 -4.81 11.00
C ARG A 43 -2.09 -4.16 11.83
N GLU A 44 -2.64 -3.04 11.36
CA GLU A 44 -3.67 -2.30 12.09
C GLU A 44 -4.98 -3.08 12.24
N LEU A 45 -5.39 -3.81 11.20
CA LEU A 45 -6.61 -4.62 11.25
C LEU A 45 -6.41 -5.87 12.11
N GLU A 46 -5.23 -6.50 12.08
CA GLU A 46 -4.87 -7.59 12.98
C GLU A 46 -4.89 -7.15 14.45
N GLU A 47 -4.24 -6.02 14.77
CA GLU A 47 -4.21 -5.45 16.11
C GLU A 47 -5.62 -5.11 16.62
N ALA A 48 -6.51 -4.67 15.73
CA ALA A 48 -7.90 -4.37 16.04
C ALA A 48 -8.84 -5.61 15.99
N SER A 49 -8.32 -6.82 15.75
CA SER A 49 -9.11 -8.05 15.53
C SER A 49 -10.20 -7.89 14.46
N ARG A 50 -9.91 -7.12 13.40
CA ARG A 50 -10.82 -6.87 12.27
C ARG A 50 -10.44 -7.72 11.07
N PRO A 51 -11.42 -8.13 10.24
CA PRO A 51 -11.14 -8.97 9.08
C PRO A 51 -10.39 -8.22 7.98
N ILE A 52 -9.29 -8.80 7.49
CA ILE A 52 -8.53 -8.29 6.34
C ILE A 52 -9.07 -8.86 5.04
N ARG A 53 -9.97 -8.10 4.40
CA ARG A 53 -10.75 -8.55 3.22
C ARG A 53 -9.90 -8.96 2.01
N PHE A 54 -8.67 -8.43 1.88
CA PHE A 54 -7.80 -8.71 0.73
C PHE A 54 -6.78 -9.85 0.98
N LEU A 55 -6.80 -10.50 2.15
CA LEU A 55 -6.02 -11.70 2.45
C LEU A 55 -6.84 -12.99 2.32
N THR A 56 -8.17 -12.89 2.20
CA THR A 56 -9.01 -14.07 2.02
C THR A 56 -8.66 -14.74 0.69
N PRO A 57 -8.21 -16.01 0.67
CA PRO A 57 -7.97 -16.70 -0.57
C PRO A 57 -9.30 -16.78 -1.32
N THR A 58 -9.36 -16.19 -2.51
CA THR A 58 -10.43 -16.45 -3.46
C THR A 58 -10.49 -17.96 -3.65
N ARG A 59 -11.46 -18.64 -3.02
CA ARG A 59 -11.82 -19.99 -3.42
C ARG A 59 -12.26 -19.88 -4.88
N LYS A 60 -11.44 -20.46 -5.76
CA LYS A 60 -11.82 -20.75 -7.15
C LYS A 60 -13.00 -21.70 -7.16
#